data_AF-A0A0K8P422-F1
#
_entry.id   AF-A0A0K8P422-F1
#
_cell.length_a   1.000
_cell.length_b   1.000
_cell.length_c   1.000
_cell.angle_alpha   90.00
_cell.angle_beta   90.00
_cell.angle_gamma   90.00
#
_symmetry.space_group_name_H-M   'P 1'
#
loop_
_entity.id
_entity.type
_entity.pdbx_description
1 polymer ?
#
loop_
_entity_poly.entity_id
_entity_poly.type
_entity_poly.pdbx_seq_one_letter_code
_entity_poly.pdbx_strand_id
1 'polypeptide(L)'
;MSRTSDNPRDRAVANEVHRDRALQCTATGCPNRWTVDAGSGRFCSAHAWVPTHLWPRVTQEQLDAETDRAMRAQRAPAAPHCGRPDIPRLRHELQRLADAMRIQRVDPKAWARRLQDRERRGERLTPAVREAWRAALGLPSAHAVDHGFAAVAAPAAETAWDDRDVPLEAYDEAAR
;
A
#
# COMPACT_ATOMS: atom_id res chain seq x y z
N MET A 1 -5.34 -2.78 -9.27
CA MET A 1 -4.71 -4.09 -9.48
C MET A 1 -3.25 -3.87 -9.84
N SER A 2 -2.37 -3.81 -8.84
CA SER A 2 -0.93 -3.71 -9.08
C SER A 2 -0.46 -5.03 -9.70
N ARG A 3 -0.08 -4.98 -10.98
CA ARG A 3 0.59 -6.09 -11.66
C ARG A 3 2.02 -6.13 -11.15
N THR A 4 2.24 -6.78 -10.01
CA THR A 4 3.59 -7.27 -9.69
C THR A 4 3.92 -8.26 -10.81
N SER A 5 4.85 -7.91 -11.68
CA SER A 5 5.28 -8.78 -12.76
C SER A 5 5.95 -10.01 -12.15
N ASP A 6 5.27 -11.16 -12.20
CA ASP A 6 5.88 -12.47 -11.92
C ASP A 6 6.98 -12.72 -12.96
N ASN A 7 8.21 -12.38 -12.59
CA ASN A 7 9.37 -12.54 -13.45
C ASN A 7 9.71 -14.05 -13.53
N PRO A 8 9.72 -14.66 -14.73
CA PRO A 8 10.02 -16.08 -14.89
C PRO A 8 11.41 -16.46 -14.39
N ARG A 9 12.37 -15.52 -14.41
CA ARG A 9 13.71 -15.72 -13.84
C ARG A 9 13.66 -15.83 -12.32
N ASP A 10 12.89 -14.98 -11.65
CA ASP A 10 12.75 -15.01 -10.18
C ASP A 10 12.07 -16.30 -9.74
N ARG A 11 11.10 -16.79 -10.52
CA ARG A 11 10.50 -18.11 -10.33
C ARG A 11 11.50 -19.25 -10.52
N ALA A 12 12.38 -19.18 -11.51
CA ALA A 12 13.43 -20.18 -11.72
C ALA A 12 14.44 -20.22 -10.55
N VAL A 13 14.88 -19.05 -10.09
CA VAL A 13 15.79 -18.93 -8.93
C VAL A 13 15.14 -19.46 -7.66
N ALA A 14 13.87 -19.11 -7.40
CA ALA A 14 13.12 -19.63 -6.25
C ALA A 14 13.03 -21.17 -6.27
N ASN A 15 12.79 -21.75 -7.46
CA ASN A 15 12.72 -23.20 -7.64
C ASN A 15 14.07 -23.90 -7.44
N GLU A 16 15.18 -23.31 -7.88
CA GLU A 16 16.53 -23.85 -7.67
C GLU A 16 16.91 -23.88 -6.18
N VAL A 17 16.61 -22.80 -5.46
CA VAL A 17 16.89 -22.67 -4.02
C VAL A 17 16.10 -23.69 -3.18
N HIS A 18 14.94 -24.14 -3.65
CA HIS A 18 14.18 -25.23 -3.01
C HIS A 18 14.79 -26.62 -3.25
N ARG A 19 15.60 -26.81 -4.29
CA ARG A 19 16.14 -28.12 -4.70
C ARG A 19 17.49 -28.47 -4.09
N ASP A 20 18.15 -27.55 -3.40
CA ASP A 20 19.43 -27.84 -2.75
C ASP A 20 19.22 -28.77 -1.54
N ARG A 21 19.39 -30.08 -1.80
CA ARG A 21 19.24 -31.14 -0.80
C ARG A 21 20.24 -30.99 0.35
N ALA A 22 21.36 -30.29 0.17
CA ALA A 22 22.33 -30.04 1.23
C ALA A 22 21.81 -29.08 2.31
N LEU A 23 20.75 -28.30 1.99
CA LEU A 23 20.08 -27.38 2.90
C LEU A 23 18.82 -27.98 3.55
N GLN A 24 18.41 -29.18 3.14
CA GLN A 24 17.19 -29.83 3.64
C GLN A 24 17.48 -30.65 4.90
N CYS A 25 16.43 -30.85 5.71
CA CYS A 25 16.48 -31.78 6.82
C CYS A 25 16.77 -33.20 6.33
N THR A 26 17.57 -33.95 7.09
CA THR A 26 17.93 -35.35 6.78
C THR A 26 16.71 -36.29 6.88
N ALA A 27 15.68 -35.92 7.65
CA ALA A 27 14.45 -36.71 7.74
C ALA A 27 13.73 -36.75 6.38
N THR A 28 13.51 -37.96 5.86
CA THR A 28 12.94 -38.19 4.53
C THR A 28 11.56 -37.53 4.39
N GLY A 29 11.42 -36.65 3.39
CA GLY A 29 10.16 -35.99 3.09
C GLY A 29 9.85 -34.75 3.95
N CYS A 30 10.75 -34.35 4.85
CA CYS A 30 10.56 -33.14 5.63
C CYS A 30 10.73 -31.89 4.74
N PRO A 31 9.75 -30.96 4.70
CA PRO A 31 9.83 -29.76 3.86
C PRO A 31 10.80 -28.70 4.43
N ASN A 32 11.22 -28.85 5.69
CA ASN A 32 12.01 -27.85 6.39
C ASN A 32 13.51 -27.96 6.07
N ARG A 33 14.18 -26.81 6.09
CA ARG A 33 15.64 -26.74 6.08
C ARG A 33 16.22 -27.20 7.41
N TRP A 34 17.45 -27.72 7.37
CA TRP A 34 18.15 -28.03 8.61
C TRP A 34 18.64 -26.74 9.27
N THR A 35 18.60 -26.73 10.61
CA THR A 35 19.07 -25.62 11.45
C THR A 35 19.94 -26.10 12.59
N VAL A 36 19.93 -27.40 12.87
CA VAL A 36 20.70 -28.04 13.92
C VAL A 36 21.61 -29.09 13.28
N ASP A 37 22.90 -28.99 13.56
CA ASP A 37 23.87 -30.06 13.31
C ASP A 37 24.09 -30.80 14.63
N ALA A 38 23.59 -32.03 14.73
CA ALA A 38 23.70 -32.84 15.94
C ALA A 38 24.87 -33.84 15.88
N GLY A 39 25.79 -33.69 14.91
CA GLY A 39 26.90 -34.61 14.66
C GLY A 39 26.50 -35.95 14.02
N SER A 40 25.26 -36.40 14.22
CA SER A 40 24.66 -37.57 13.56
C SER A 40 23.89 -37.22 12.28
N GLY A 41 23.84 -35.93 11.92
CA GLY A 41 23.14 -35.44 10.74
C GLY A 41 22.66 -34.00 10.90
N ARG A 42 22.08 -33.50 9.80
CA ARG A 42 21.56 -32.14 9.68
C ARG A 42 20.04 -32.18 9.82
N PHE A 43 19.51 -31.64 10.89
CA PHE A 43 18.08 -31.74 11.23
C PHE A 43 17.43 -30.36 11.35
N CYS A 44 16.12 -30.30 11.06
CA CYS A 44 15.31 -29.17 11.48
C CYS A 44 15.05 -29.25 12.99
N SER A 45 14.69 -28.14 13.61
CA SER A 45 14.39 -28.07 15.05
C SER A 45 13.35 -29.09 15.52
N ALA A 46 12.39 -29.46 14.66
CA ALA A 46 11.36 -30.45 14.97
C ALA A 46 11.90 -31.89 15.08
N HIS A 47 12.94 -32.24 14.31
CA HIS A 47 13.51 -33.59 14.29
C HIS A 47 14.76 -33.74 15.17
N ALA A 48 15.44 -32.65 15.51
CA ALA A 48 16.73 -32.65 16.19
C ALA A 48 16.76 -33.46 17.51
N TRP A 49 15.64 -33.50 18.24
CA TRP A 49 15.56 -34.10 19.58
C TRP A 49 14.49 -35.20 19.71
N VAL A 50 13.93 -35.65 18.59
CA VAL A 50 12.85 -36.64 18.58
C VAL A 50 13.41 -38.01 18.18
N PRO A 51 13.03 -39.10 18.87
CA PRO A 51 13.39 -40.45 18.46
C PRO A 51 12.99 -40.77 17.01
N THR A 52 13.87 -41.47 16.29
CA THR A 52 13.71 -41.78 14.85
C THR A 52 12.40 -42.49 14.50
N HIS A 53 11.88 -43.35 15.39
CA HIS A 53 10.62 -44.05 15.17
C HIS A 53 9.39 -43.13 15.14
N LEU A 54 9.48 -41.92 15.69
CA LEU A 54 8.40 -40.91 15.67
C LEU A 54 8.52 -39.94 14.50
N TRP A 55 9.61 -39.98 13.73
CA TRP A 55 9.83 -39.07 12.60
C TRP A 55 8.72 -39.07 11.55
N PRO A 56 8.09 -40.20 11.18
CA PRO A 56 6.99 -40.18 10.21
C PRO A 56 5.84 -39.28 10.67
N ARG A 57 5.50 -39.34 11.96
CA ARG A 57 4.45 -38.50 12.55
C ARG A 57 4.85 -37.02 12.55
N VAL A 58 6.05 -36.71 13.03
CA VAL A 58 6.54 -35.32 13.06
C VAL A 58 6.64 -34.74 11.65
N THR A 59 7.06 -35.54 10.67
CA THR A 59 7.11 -35.13 9.26
C THR A 59 5.72 -34.81 8.72
N GLN A 60 4.71 -35.61 9.05
CA GLN A 60 3.32 -35.31 8.69
C GLN A 60 2.86 -33.99 9.29
N GLU A 61 3.12 -33.76 10.58
CA GLU A 61 2.78 -32.49 11.24
C GLU A 61 3.45 -31.28 10.57
N GLN A 62 4.69 -31.42 10.07
CA GLN A 62 5.35 -30.36 9.30
C GLN A 62 4.74 -30.12 7.92
N LEU A 63 4.31 -31.18 7.22
CA LEU A 63 3.63 -31.08 5.93
C LEU A 63 2.25 -30.42 6.08
N ASP A 64 1.51 -30.76 7.13
CA ASP A 64 0.22 -30.15 7.45
C ASP A 64 0.41 -28.67 7.77
N ALA A 65 1.41 -28.32 8.59
CA ALA A 65 1.74 -26.93 8.89
C ALA A 65 2.13 -26.12 7.63
N GLU A 66 2.86 -26.73 6.70
CA GLU A 66 3.21 -26.07 5.43
C GLU A 66 1.97 -25.86 4.55
N THR A 67 1.09 -26.86 4.49
CA THR A 67 -0.19 -26.77 3.79
C THR A 67 -1.04 -25.64 4.37
N ASP A 68 -1.12 -25.54 5.70
CA ASP A 68 -1.84 -24.46 6.38
C ASP A 68 -1.24 -23.09 6.08
N ARG A 69 0.10 -22.97 6.07
CA ARG A 69 0.79 -21.72 5.68
C ARG A 69 0.46 -21.33 4.24
N ALA A 70 0.51 -22.29 3.31
CA ALA A 70 0.17 -22.06 1.91
C ALA A 70 -1.29 -21.61 1.75
N MET A 71 -2.23 -22.27 2.43
CA MET A 71 -3.64 -21.92 2.42
C MET A 71 -3.90 -20.53 3.01
N ARG A 72 -3.18 -20.15 4.07
CA ARG A 72 -3.25 -18.78 4.65
C ARG A 72 -2.65 -17.74 3.71
N ALA A 73 -1.55 -18.03 3.03
CA ALA A 73 -0.91 -17.11 2.09
C ALA A 73 -1.78 -16.83 0.86
N GLN A 74 -2.57 -17.81 0.41
CA GLN A 74 -3.54 -17.63 -0.69
C GLN A 74 -4.74 -16.77 -0.29
N ARG A 75 -5.06 -16.70 1.00
CA ARG A 75 -6.05 -15.74 1.50
C ARG A 75 -5.39 -14.38 1.52
N ALA A 76 -5.79 -13.49 0.60
CA ALA A 76 -5.36 -12.10 0.65
C ALA A 76 -5.60 -11.58 2.07
N PRO A 77 -4.58 -10.99 2.73
CA PRO A 77 -4.82 -10.37 4.03
C PRO A 77 -5.94 -9.36 3.84
N ALA A 78 -6.94 -9.38 4.71
CA ALA A 78 -7.93 -8.32 4.74
C ALA A 78 -7.14 -7.01 4.80
N ALA A 79 -7.34 -6.14 3.81
CA ALA A 79 -6.66 -4.87 3.79
C ALA A 79 -6.85 -4.23 5.17
N PRO A 80 -5.77 -3.75 5.83
CA PRO A 80 -5.91 -3.01 7.06
C PRO A 80 -6.98 -1.97 6.83
N HIS A 81 -8.08 -2.03 7.59
CA HIS A 81 -9.11 -1.02 7.49
C HIS A 81 -8.46 0.28 7.97
N CYS A 82 -7.97 1.08 7.03
CA CYS A 82 -7.78 2.48 7.30
C CYS A 82 -9.18 3.01 7.60
N GLY A 83 -9.47 3.26 8.88
CA GLY A 83 -10.70 3.91 9.28
C GLY A 83 -10.91 5.18 8.46
N ARG A 84 -12.16 5.64 8.38
CA ARG A 84 -12.50 6.88 7.69
C ARG A 84 -11.50 7.97 8.14
N PRO A 85 -10.80 8.63 7.21
CA PRO A 85 -9.75 9.57 7.58
C PRO A 85 -10.35 10.70 8.43
N ASP A 86 -9.70 10.99 9.55
CA ASP A 86 -10.00 12.15 10.39
C ASP A 86 -9.63 13.41 9.59
N ILE A 87 -10.64 13.99 8.93
CA ILE A 87 -10.50 15.14 8.03
C ILE A 87 -9.86 16.35 8.74
N PRO A 88 -10.26 16.73 9.97
CA PRO A 88 -9.55 17.72 10.76
C PRO A 88 -8.06 17.45 10.92
N ARG A 89 -7.68 16.23 11.33
CA ARG A 89 -6.28 15.86 11.55
C ARG A 89 -5.48 15.88 10.26
N LEU A 90 -6.02 15.33 9.18
CA LEU A 90 -5.37 15.36 7.87
C LEU A 90 -5.13 16.79 7.39
N ARG A 91 -6.12 17.68 7.57
CA ARG A 91 -5.98 19.10 7.22
C ARG A 91 -4.87 19.77 8.02
N HIS A 92 -4.82 19.52 9.33
CA HIS A 92 -3.77 20.07 10.19
C HIS A 92 -2.37 19.62 9.75
N GLU A 93 -2.20 18.33 9.44
CA GLU A 93 -0.93 17.78 8.97
C GLU A 93 -0.50 18.36 7.62
N LEU A 94 -1.43 18.48 6.67
CA LEU A 94 -1.17 19.13 5.38
C LEU A 94 -0.77 20.60 5.54
N GLN A 95 -1.43 21.32 6.44
CA GLN A 95 -1.10 22.71 6.74
C GLN A 95 0.31 22.84 7.32
N ARG A 96 0.65 21.99 8.30
CA ARG A 96 1.99 21.94 8.91
C ARG A 96 3.09 21.67 7.87
N LEU A 97 2.86 20.75 6.95
CA LEU A 97 3.78 20.46 5.85
C LEU A 97 3.92 21.66 4.90
N ALA A 98 2.81 22.30 4.54
CA ALA A 98 2.84 23.49 3.69
C ALA A 98 3.64 24.63 4.34
N ASP A 99 3.49 24.85 5.64
CA ASP A 99 4.23 25.86 6.38
C ASP A 99 5.72 25.51 6.50
N ALA A 100 6.06 24.24 6.76
CA ALA A 100 7.46 23.79 6.75
C ALA A 100 8.12 23.99 5.38
N MET A 101 7.41 23.72 4.28
CA MET A 101 7.92 23.94 2.92
C MET A 101 8.13 25.43 2.60
N ARG A 102 7.29 26.32 3.14
CA ARG A 102 7.49 27.79 3.04
C ARG A 102 8.76 28.22 3.76
N ILE A 103 9.02 27.67 4.95
CA ILE A 103 10.22 27.95 5.74
C ILE A 103 11.48 27.44 5.04
N GLN A 104 11.43 26.26 4.41
CA GLN A 104 12.57 25.64 3.73
C GLN A 104 12.93 26.28 2.37
N ARG A 105 12.27 27.37 1.96
CA ARG A 105 12.53 28.09 0.69
C ARG A 105 12.57 27.17 -0.54
N VAL A 106 11.70 26.17 -0.61
CA VAL A 106 11.52 25.42 -1.85
C VAL A 106 10.88 26.36 -2.87
N ASP A 107 11.64 26.87 -3.84
CA ASP A 107 11.12 27.75 -4.88
C ASP A 107 10.02 27.02 -5.68
N PRO A 108 8.74 27.43 -5.54
CA PRO A 108 7.63 26.78 -6.22
C PRO A 108 7.76 26.84 -7.75
N LYS A 109 8.39 27.91 -8.27
CA LYS A 109 8.58 28.06 -9.72
C LYS A 109 9.66 27.12 -10.24
N ALA A 110 10.76 26.94 -9.49
CA ALA A 110 11.78 25.96 -9.83
C ALA A 110 11.22 24.52 -9.82
N TRP A 111 10.36 24.18 -8.86
CA TRP A 111 9.64 22.90 -8.85
C TRP A 111 8.74 22.74 -10.09
N ALA A 112 7.96 23.77 -10.42
CA ALA A 112 7.04 23.71 -11.54
C ALA A 112 7.75 23.58 -12.89
N ARG A 113 8.88 24.28 -13.09
CA ARG A 113 9.72 24.12 -14.30
C ARG A 113 10.26 22.70 -14.45
N ARG A 114 10.71 22.06 -13.36
CA ARG A 114 11.16 20.65 -13.40
C ARG A 114 10.04 19.69 -13.83
N LEU A 115 8.79 19.95 -13.41
CA LEU A 115 7.64 19.16 -13.86
C LEU A 115 7.27 19.43 -15.32
N GLN A 116 7.35 20.69 -15.77
CA GLN A 116 7.17 21.04 -17.17
C GLN A 116 8.18 20.29 -18.07
N ASP A 117 9.45 20.21 -17.67
CA ASP A 117 10.48 19.50 -18.42
C ASP A 117 10.26 17.97 -18.44
N ARG A 118 9.65 17.41 -17.39
CA ARG A 118 9.25 15.99 -17.34
C ARG A 118 8.09 15.71 -18.31
N GLU A 119 7.08 16.57 -18.34
CA GLU A 119 5.97 16.47 -19.28
C GLU A 119 6.45 16.60 -20.73
N ARG A 120 7.35 17.55 -21.02
CA ARG A 120 7.97 17.74 -22.36
C ARG A 120 8.78 16.53 -22.82
N ARG A 121 9.36 15.76 -21.89
CA ARG A 121 10.06 14.49 -22.17
C ARG A 121 9.11 13.31 -22.37
N GLY A 122 7.80 13.53 -22.33
CA GLY A 122 6.78 12.49 -22.54
C GLY A 122 6.44 11.67 -21.29
N GLU A 123 6.86 12.11 -20.11
CA GLU A 123 6.47 11.45 -18.86
C GLU A 123 4.98 11.65 -18.59
N ARG A 124 4.28 10.56 -18.25
CA ARG A 124 2.85 10.60 -17.95
C ARG A 124 2.60 11.19 -16.56
N LEU A 125 2.31 12.49 -16.51
CA LEU A 125 1.85 13.16 -15.31
C LEU A 125 0.33 13.06 -15.16
N THR A 126 -0.15 12.91 -13.92
CA THR A 126 -1.59 12.91 -13.63
C THR A 126 -2.18 14.29 -13.92
N PRO A 127 -3.50 14.38 -14.23
CA PRO A 127 -4.16 15.67 -14.47
C PRO A 127 -3.97 16.67 -13.33
N ALA A 128 -4.13 16.22 -12.08
CA ALA A 128 -3.96 17.06 -10.90
C ALA A 128 -2.53 17.63 -10.76
N VAL A 129 -1.50 16.83 -11.07
CA VAL A 129 -0.11 17.30 -11.05
C VAL A 129 0.15 18.33 -12.15
N ARG A 130 -0.45 18.13 -13.34
CA ARG A 130 -0.34 19.10 -14.46
C ARG A 130 -0.98 20.44 -14.13
N GLU A 131 -2.13 20.41 -13.48
CA GLU A 131 -2.81 21.63 -13.03
C GLU A 131 -2.02 22.35 -11.94
N ALA A 132 -1.52 21.62 -10.95
CA ALA A 132 -0.76 22.20 -9.84
C ALA A 132 0.51 22.94 -10.31
N TRP A 133 1.29 22.38 -11.25
CA TRP A 133 2.49 23.07 -11.75
C TRP A 133 2.17 24.24 -12.67
N ARG A 134 1.08 24.18 -13.47
CA ARG A 134 0.63 25.31 -14.29
C ARG A 134 0.16 26.47 -13.42
N ALA A 135 -0.61 26.19 -12.37
CA ALA A 135 -1.05 27.18 -11.40
C ALA A 135 0.14 27.86 -10.71
N ALA A 136 1.18 27.10 -10.33
CA ALA A 136 2.41 27.64 -9.74
C ALA A 136 3.19 28.57 -10.70
N LEU A 137 3.03 28.42 -12.02
CA LEU A 137 3.63 29.30 -13.03
C LEU A 137 2.69 30.42 -13.51
N GLY A 138 1.45 30.48 -13.01
CA GLY A 138 0.43 31.42 -13.49
C GLY A 138 -0.04 31.15 -14.92
N LEU A 139 0.11 29.92 -15.40
CA LEU A 139 -0.38 29.51 -16.73
C LEU A 139 -1.88 29.17 -16.64
N PRO A 140 -2.67 29.50 -17.66
CA PRO A 140 -4.09 29.15 -17.68
C PRO A 140 -4.26 27.62 -17.57
N SER A 141 -5.17 27.19 -16.70
CA SER A 141 -5.56 25.79 -16.61
C SER A 141 -6.12 25.36 -17.97
N ALA A 142 -5.82 24.12 -18.39
CA ALA A 142 -6.40 23.58 -19.62
C ALA A 142 -7.94 23.45 -19.54
N HIS A 143 -8.51 23.52 -18.33
CA HIS A 143 -9.94 23.55 -18.07
C HIS A 143 -10.56 24.96 -18.12
N ALA A 144 -9.75 26.02 -18.24
CA ALA A 144 -10.24 27.40 -18.25
C ALA A 144 -10.77 27.88 -19.62
N VAL A 145 -10.73 27.04 -20.66
CA VAL A 145 -11.07 27.45 -22.04
C VAL A 145 -12.52 27.13 -22.44
N ASP A 146 -13.39 26.68 -21.52
CA ASP A 146 -14.75 26.25 -21.90
C ASP A 146 -15.91 26.88 -21.13
N HIS A 147 -15.67 27.97 -20.39
CA HIS A 147 -16.76 28.79 -19.85
C HIS A 147 -16.53 30.26 -20.19
N GLY A 148 -16.98 30.64 -21.38
CA GLY A 148 -17.23 32.03 -21.72
C GLY A 148 -18.27 32.60 -20.75
N PHE A 149 -17.79 33.23 -19.69
CA PHE A 149 -18.58 34.17 -18.90
C PHE A 149 -17.78 35.45 -18.76
N ALA A 150 -18.33 36.50 -19.38
CA ALA A 150 -17.85 37.86 -19.25
C ALA A 150 -17.73 38.23 -17.77
N ALA A 151 -16.62 38.88 -17.41
CA ALA A 151 -16.48 39.53 -16.13
C ALA A 151 -17.58 40.59 -15.97
N VAL A 152 -18.60 40.29 -15.17
CA VAL A 152 -19.56 41.27 -14.67
C VAL A 152 -19.29 41.45 -13.18
N ALA A 153 -19.03 42.70 -12.82
CA ALA A 153 -18.72 43.13 -11.46
C ALA A 153 -19.79 42.70 -10.46
N ALA A 154 -19.35 42.20 -9.30
CA ALA A 154 -20.20 41.81 -8.19
C ALA A 154 -20.83 43.05 -7.50
N PRO A 155 -22.11 42.99 -7.10
CA PRO A 155 -22.58 43.73 -5.95
C PRO A 155 -22.58 42.83 -4.72
N ALA A 156 -22.12 43.41 -3.61
CA ALA A 156 -22.13 42.84 -2.28
C ALA A 156 -23.58 42.59 -1.81
N ALA A 157 -23.85 41.40 -1.26
CA ALA A 157 -25.00 41.17 -0.39
C ALA A 157 -24.73 40.00 0.57
N GLU A 158 -25.07 40.24 1.82
CA GLU A 158 -24.95 39.43 3.03
C GLU A 158 -25.52 38.01 2.90
N THR A 159 -24.79 37.02 3.41
CA THR A 159 -25.36 35.71 3.76
C THR A 159 -25.64 35.65 5.26
N ALA A 160 -26.91 35.81 5.62
CA ALA A 160 -27.46 35.31 6.88
C ALA A 160 -27.59 33.78 6.78
N TRP A 161 -26.80 33.06 7.57
CA TRP A 161 -26.94 31.62 7.73
C TRP A 161 -27.93 31.39 8.88
N ASP A 162 -29.19 31.11 8.54
CA ASP A 162 -30.22 30.71 9.51
C ASP A 162 -30.02 29.23 9.87
N ASP A 163 -29.89 29.01 11.17
CA ASP A 163 -29.55 27.79 11.88
C ASP A 163 -30.88 27.13 12.28
N ARG A 164 -31.27 26.05 11.60
CA ARG A 164 -32.43 25.24 11.99
C ARG A 164 -32.14 23.75 11.86
N ASP A 165 -31.74 23.19 13.00
CA ASP A 165 -32.30 22.00 13.63
C ASP A 165 -32.99 20.98 12.71
N VAL A 166 -32.30 19.87 12.44
CA VAL A 166 -32.95 18.63 12.03
C VAL A 166 -32.97 17.68 13.24
N PRO A 167 -34.15 17.36 13.81
CA PRO A 167 -34.26 16.45 14.94
C PRO A 167 -33.83 15.02 14.59
N LEU A 168 -33.10 14.42 15.53
CA LEU A 168 -32.40 13.15 15.44
C LEU A 168 -33.22 12.00 16.04
N GLU A 169 -34.47 11.78 15.62
CA GLU A 169 -35.27 10.65 16.12
C GLU A 169 -36.22 10.11 15.05
N ALA A 170 -35.83 8.99 14.40
CA ALA A 170 -36.74 8.00 13.81
C ALA A 170 -35.95 6.88 13.08
N TYR A 171 -35.18 6.06 13.82
CA TYR A 171 -34.77 4.74 13.31
C TYR A 171 -34.60 3.79 14.50
N ASP A 172 -35.71 3.35 15.07
CA ASP A 172 -35.71 2.20 15.97
C ASP A 172 -37.08 1.49 15.95
N GLU A 173 -37.43 0.89 14.80
CA GLU A 173 -38.50 -0.12 14.75
C GLU A 173 -38.41 -0.99 13.49
N ALA A 174 -37.47 -1.95 13.48
CA ALA A 174 -37.45 -3.03 12.50
C ALA A 174 -36.78 -4.33 13.02
N ALA A 175 -37.00 -4.67 14.29
CA ALA A 175 -36.55 -5.95 14.84
C ALA A 175 -37.45 -6.45 15.98
N ARG A 176 -38.73 -6.72 15.67
CA ARG A 176 -39.54 -7.71 16.40
C ARG A 176 -40.35 -8.55 15.42
#